data_AF-A0A367R971-F1
#
_entry.id   AF-A0A367R971-F1
#
_cell.length_a   1.000
_cell.length_b   1.000
_cell.length_c   1.000
_cell.angle_alpha   90.00
_cell.angle_beta   90.00
_cell.angle_gamma   90.00
#
_symmetry.space_group_name_H-M   'P 1'
#
loop_
_entity.id
_entity.type
_entity.pdbx_description
1 polymer ?
#
loop_
_entity_poly.entity_id
_entity_poly.type
_entity_poly.pdbx_seq_one_letter_code
_entity_poly.pdbx_strand_id
1 'polypeptide(L)' 'MTYQQLQTGDYFRIPSMSTGYVYRKASDTHCSLNGMSQPIRPHTPVRKLTAAEVCEYFAVQQSELTTIKKAANK' A
#
# COMPACT_ATOMS: atom_id res chain seq x y z
N MET A 1 -9.94 -0.40 12.25
CA MET A 1 -8.82 -0.78 13.15
C MET A 1 -7.78 0.34 13.16
N THR A 2 -6.82 0.30 14.07
CA THR A 2 -5.70 1.25 14.10
C THR A 2 -4.41 0.61 13.56
N TYR A 3 -3.44 1.44 13.21
CA TYR A 3 -2.13 0.99 12.73
C TYR A 3 -1.40 0.07 13.73
N GLN A 4 -1.51 0.35 15.03
CA GLN A 4 -0.92 -0.48 16.07
C GLN A 4 -1.45 -1.93 16.04
N GLN A 5 -2.69 -2.14 15.60
CA GLN A 5 -3.32 -3.46 15.54
C GLN A 5 -2.87 -4.31 14.33
N LEU A 6 -2.11 -3.74 13.39
CA LEU A 6 -1.54 -4.49 12.26
C LEU A 6 -0.29 -5.26 12.68
N GLN A 7 0.01 -6.34 11.97
CA GLN A 7 1.29 -7.03 12.09
C GLN A 7 2.31 -6.46 11.09
N THR A 8 3.59 -6.55 11.40
CA THR A 8 4.65 -6.21 10.44
C THR A 8 4.51 -7.05 9.18
N GLY A 9 4.54 -6.39 8.03
CA GLY A 9 4.29 -7.01 6.73
C GLY A 9 2.85 -6.89 6.25
N ASP A 10 1.88 -6.56 7.11
CA ASP A 10 0.49 -6.34 6.68
C ASP A 10 0.38 -5.17 5.71
N TYR A 11 -0.46 -5.36 4.69
CA TYR A 11 -0.86 -4.31 3.78
C TYR A 11 -2.13 -3.63 4.26
N PHE A 12 -2.21 -2.30 4.12
CA PHE A 12 -3.33 -1.52 4.59
C PHE A 12 -3.57 -0.26 3.76
N ARG A 13 -4.75 0.34 3.94
CA ARG A 13 -5.10 1.66 3.42
C ARG A 13 -5.53 2.59 4.55
N ILE A 14 -5.34 3.89 4.32
CA ILE A 14 -5.89 4.94 5.18
C ILE A 14 -7.25 5.34 4.58
N PRO A 15 -8.38 5.25 5.31
CA PRO A 15 -9.72 5.42 4.73
C PRO A 15 -9.99 6.75 4.02
N SER A 16 -9.25 7.81 4.36
CA SER A 16 -9.39 9.14 3.74
C SER A 16 -8.48 9.36 2.52
N MET A 17 -7.69 8.36 2.14
CA MET A 17 -6.78 8.42 0.99
C MET A 17 -7.37 7.66 -0.21
N SER A 18 -6.93 8.04 -1.41
CA SER A 18 -7.34 7.34 -2.65
C SER A 18 -7.00 5.85 -2.58
N THR A 19 -7.81 5.03 -3.24
CA THR A 19 -7.67 3.56 -3.25
C THR A 19 -6.35 3.07 -3.86
N GLY A 20 -5.68 3.91 -4.67
CA GLY A 20 -4.34 3.63 -5.21
C GLY A 20 -3.21 3.65 -4.18
N TYR A 21 -3.43 4.21 -2.98
CA TYR A 21 -2.41 4.25 -1.94
C TYR A 21 -2.47 2.99 -1.06
N VAL A 22 -1.58 2.04 -1.35
CA VAL A 22 -1.43 0.82 -0.56
C VAL A 22 -0.14 0.90 0.25
N TYR A 23 -0.28 0.87 1.57
CA TYR A 23 0.82 0.93 2.53
C TYR A 23 1.14 -0.47 3.05
N ARG A 24 2.39 -0.67 3.49
CA ARG A 24 2.85 -1.87 4.20
C ARG A 24 3.37 -1.49 5.58
N LYS A 25 2.97 -2.21 6.63
CA LYS A 25 3.52 -1.98 7.98
C LYS A 25 4.98 -2.46 8.03
N ALA A 26 5.90 -1.58 8.42
CA ALA A 26 7.33 -1.90 8.55
C ALA A 26 7.76 -1.99 10.03
N SER A 27 7.21 -1.15 10.91
CA SER A 27 7.44 -1.19 12.36
C SER A 27 6.24 -0.62 13.13
N ASP A 28 6.36 -0.34 14.43
CA ASP A 28 5.27 0.28 15.19
C ASP A 28 5.11 1.79 14.94
N THR A 29 6.08 2.41 14.27
CA THR A 29 6.09 3.85 13.99
C THR A 29 6.30 4.20 12.51
N HIS A 30 6.56 3.21 11.65
CA HIS A 30 6.88 3.43 10.24
C HIS A 30 6.15 2.47 9.29
N CYS A 31 5.53 3.02 8.26
CA CYS A 31 4.99 2.26 7.14
C CYS A 31 5.81 2.51 5.87
N SER A 32 5.60 1.70 4.84
CA SER A 32 6.17 1.89 3.52
C SER A 32 5.07 2.10 2.50
N LEU A 33 5.25 3.07 1.60
CA LEU A 33 4.43 3.30 0.43
C LEU A 33 5.35 3.24 -0.80
N ASN A 34 5.10 2.31 -1.73
CA ASN A 34 5.92 2.13 -2.94
C ASN A 34 7.44 2.02 -2.66
N GLY A 35 7.83 1.40 -1.54
CA GLY A 35 9.23 1.25 -1.12
C GLY A 35 9.79 2.44 -0.33
N MET A 36 9.08 3.56 -0.24
CA MET A 36 9.48 4.71 0.57
C MET A 36 8.96 4.57 2.00
N SER A 37 9.86 4.60 2.99
CA SER A 37 9.50 4.57 4.40
C SER A 37 8.94 5.93 4.85
N GLN A 38 7.86 5.92 5.62
CA GLN A 38 7.17 7.10 6.11
C GLN A 38 6.76 6.90 7.57
N PRO A 39 6.88 7.94 8.41
CA PRO A 39 6.40 7.88 9.78
C PRO A 39 4.87 7.83 9.81
N ILE A 40 4.30 7.11 10.78
CA ILE A 40 2.86 7.00 10.98
C ILE A 40 2.52 6.95 12.47
N ARG A 41 1.38 7.52 12.84
CA ARG A 41 0.93 7.51 14.24
C ARG A 41 0.31 6.13 14.57
N PRO A 42 0.60 5.54 15.75
CA PRO A 42 0.04 4.23 16.15
C PRO A 42 -1.49 4.16 16.12
N HIS A 43 -2.16 5.26 16.45
CA HIS A 43 -3.62 5.36 16.50
C HIS A 43 -4.26 5.78 15.17
N THR A 44 -3.47 5.95 14.10
CA THR A 44 -4.03 6.26 12.77
C THR A 44 -5.06 5.20 12.38
N PRO A 45 -6.28 5.58 11.99
CA PRO A 45 -7.28 4.64 11.51
C PRO A 45 -6.83 4.04 10.17
N VAL A 46 -6.88 2.73 10.07
CA VAL A 46 -6.47 1.97 8.89
C VAL A 46 -7.46 0.84 8.59
N ARG A 47 -7.43 0.39 7.34
CA ARG A 47 -8.11 -0.81 6.86
C ARG A 47 -7.07 -1.80 6.36
N LYS A 48 -6.94 -2.94 7.04
CA LYS A 48 -6.12 -4.06 6.55
C LYS A 48 -6.68 -4.56 5.23
N LEU A 49 -5.78 -4.82 4.28
CA LEU A 49 -6.13 -5.45 3.01
C LEU A 49 -6.06 -6.96 3.12
N THR A 50 -6.94 -7.62 2.41
CA THR A 50 -6.90 -9.07 2.19
C THR A 50 -5.85 -9.45 1.15
N ALA A 51 -5.45 -10.72 1.12
CA ALA A 51 -4.52 -11.21 0.11
C ALA A 51 -5.04 -10.97 -1.33
N ALA A 52 -6.35 -11.13 -1.56
CA ALA A 52 -6.97 -10.86 -2.86
C ALA A 52 -6.80 -9.40 -3.29
N GLU A 53 -7.11 -8.44 -2.41
CA GLU A 53 -6.96 -7.00 -2.69
C GLU A 53 -5.49 -6.60 -2.92
N VAL A 54 -4.56 -7.27 -2.23
CA VAL A 54 -3.13 -7.06 -2.45
C VAL A 54 -2.70 -7.58 -3.82
N CYS A 55 -3.16 -8.77 -4.22
CA CYS A 55 -2.91 -9.33 -5.55
C CYS A 55 -3.49 -8.44 -6.66
N GLU A 56 -4.73 -7.96 -6.50
CA GLU A 56 -5.36 -7.04 -7.45
C GLU A 56 -4.56 -5.75 -7.59
N TYR A 57 -4.11 -5.16 -6.48
CA TYR A 57 -3.26 -3.96 -6.51
C TYR A 57 -1.97 -4.19 -7.31
N PHE A 58 -1.28 -5.31 -7.10
CA PHE A 58 -0.05 -5.62 -7.84
C PHE A 58 -0.31 -5.93 -9.32
N ALA A 59 -1.44 -6.58 -9.65
CA ALA A 59 -1.83 -6.83 -11.03
C ALA A 59 -2.08 -5.53 -11.80
N VAL A 60 -2.77 -4.56 -11.17
CA VAL A 60 -2.99 -3.23 -11.74
C VAL A 60 -1.65 -2.51 -11.96
N GLN A 61 -0.78 -2.46 -10.95
CA GLN A 61 0.54 -1.82 -11.06
C GLN A 61 1.40 -2.44 -12.18
N GLN A 62 1.38 -3.76 -12.33
CA GLN A 62 2.09 -4.44 -13.40
C GLN A 62 1.53 -4.06 -14.78
N SER A 63 0.21 -3.98 -14.91
CA SER A 63 -0.45 -3.58 -16.17
C SER A 63 -0.12 -2.13 -16.57
N GLU A 64 -0.04 -1.21 -15.62
CA GLU A 64 0.33 0.18 -15.85
C GLU A 64 1.77 0.30 -16.35
N LEU A 65 2.70 -0.42 -15.71
CA LEU A 65 4.10 -0.48 -16.14
C LEU A 65 4.25 -1.04 -17.56
N THR A 66 3.46 -2.05 -17.94
CA THR A 66 3.49 -2.60 -19.30
C THR A 66 2.96 -1.63 -20.35
N THR A 67 1.95 -0.83 -20.01
CA THR A 67 1.38 0.18 -20.93
C THR A 67 2.34 1.34 -21.15
N ILE A 68 2.99 1.83 -20.09
CA ILE A 68 3.98 2.93 -20.19
C ILE A 68 5.20 2.51 -21.03
N LYS A 69 5.71 1.29 -20.83
CA LYS A 69 6.82 0.76 -21.65
C LYS A 69 6.48 0.67 -23.13
N LYS A 70 5.21 0.43 -23.46
CA LYS A 70 4.75 0.34 -24.85
C LYS A 70 4.59 1.72 -25.50
N ALA A 71 4.26 2.75 -24.72
CA ALA A 71 4.16 4.13 -25.16
C ALA A 71 5.53 4.82 -25.31
N ALA A 72 6.52 4.43 -24.52
CA ALA A 72 7.88 5.01 -24.56
C ALA A 72 8.78 4.48 -25.70
N ASN A 73 8.30 3.50 -26.48
CA ASN A 73 9.06 2.84 -27.55
C ASN A 73 8.47 3.09 -28.94
N LYS A 74 7.75 4.20 -29.11
CA LYS A 74 7.16 4.68 -30.37
C LYS A 74 7.60 6.12 -30.61
#